data_AF-A0A2V8Q1U9-F1
#
_entry.id   AF-A0A2V8Q1U9-F1
#
_cell.length_a   1.000
_cell.length_b   1.000
_cell.length_c   1.000
_cell.angle_alpha   90.00
_cell.angle_beta   90.00
_cell.angle_gamma   90.00
#
_symmetry.space_group_name_H-M   'P 1'
#
loop_
_entity.id
_entity.type
_entity.pdbx_description
1 polymer ?
#
loop_
_entity_poly.entity_id
_entity_poly.type
_entity_poly.pdbx_seq_one_letter_code
_entity_poly.pdbx_strand_id
1 'polypeptide(L)'
;MNDEYLWDKSGEPDPEVQQLEQVLGRLRYQPRPLEMPDNFREARRHRYLPLLAIAATLALALLAGVVWLRARTDSKPEQRNEIAITPPSSTVNPSEKKNEEQPQSEDNSTSTDRDRKVFAVNVQRRTRRPATGLSKTERAEAIEAKKELIVALRLASEKLNLAQRRANGPATPGQIRNQHKIG
;
A
#
# COMPACT_ATOMS: atom_id res chain seq x y z
N MET A 1 -48.29 33.58 -2.84
CA MET A 1 -47.57 32.92 -1.75
C MET A 1 -46.68 33.97 -1.11
N ASN A 2 -46.84 34.25 0.19
CA ASN A 2 -46.05 35.27 0.88
C ASN A 2 -44.72 34.66 1.33
N ASP A 3 -43.63 35.09 0.71
CA ASP A 3 -42.29 34.59 1.02
C ASP A 3 -41.83 35.00 2.42
N GLU A 4 -42.34 36.10 2.98
CA GLU A 4 -41.97 36.57 4.33
C GLU A 4 -42.25 35.52 5.42
N TYR A 5 -43.40 34.82 5.35
CA TYR A 5 -43.73 33.79 6.35
C TYR A 5 -42.70 32.65 6.44
N LEU A 6 -42.05 32.30 5.32
CA LEU A 6 -41.10 31.19 5.24
C LEU A 6 -39.79 31.44 5.99
N TRP A 7 -39.37 32.70 6.16
CA TRP A 7 -38.06 33.02 6.70
C TRP A 7 -38.13 33.61 8.11
N ASP A 8 -39.19 34.36 8.44
CA ASP A 8 -39.31 35.04 9.73
C ASP A 8 -40.65 34.83 10.47
N LYS A 9 -41.59 34.08 9.88
CA LYS A 9 -42.94 33.83 10.43
C LYS A 9 -43.73 35.11 10.74
N SER A 10 -43.39 36.26 10.14
CA SER A 10 -44.02 37.56 10.46
C SER A 10 -45.27 37.90 9.62
N GLY A 11 -45.56 37.13 8.56
CA GLY A 11 -46.75 37.29 7.71
C GLY A 11 -47.97 36.47 8.14
N GLU A 12 -49.13 36.73 7.52
CA GLU A 12 -50.32 35.87 7.67
C GLU A 12 -50.04 34.48 7.09
N PRO A 13 -50.15 33.40 7.90
CA PRO A 13 -49.97 32.04 7.43
C PRO A 13 -51.11 31.64 6.49
N ASP A 14 -50.74 31.01 5.37
CA ASP A 14 -51.70 30.32 4.52
C ASP A 14 -52.39 29.21 5.32
N PRO A 15 -53.74 29.08 5.26
CA PRO A 15 -54.47 28.03 5.98
C PRO A 15 -53.95 26.62 5.70
N GLU A 16 -53.45 26.34 4.50
CA GLU A 16 -52.88 25.02 4.16
C GLU A 16 -51.55 24.77 4.89
N VAL A 17 -50.70 25.80 4.94
CA VAL A 17 -49.41 25.75 5.66
C VAL A 17 -49.64 25.59 7.15
N GLN A 18 -50.64 26.26 7.72
CA GLN A 18 -51.00 26.14 9.13
C GLN A 18 -51.43 24.72 9.51
N GLN A 19 -52.21 24.05 8.66
CA GLN A 19 -52.59 22.65 8.86
C GLN A 19 -51.37 21.73 8.81
N LEU A 20 -50.46 21.96 7.87
CA LEU A 20 -49.23 21.18 7.76
C LEU A 20 -48.31 21.38 8.96
N GLU A 21 -48.11 22.62 9.42
CA GLU A 21 -47.33 22.90 10.64
C GLU A 21 -47.96 22.21 11.87
N GLN A 22 -49.29 22.16 11.95
CA GLN A 22 -49.98 21.50 13.07
C GLN A 22 -49.81 19.97 13.03
N VAL A 23 -49.87 19.35 11.85
CA VAL A 23 -49.67 17.90 11.67
C VAL A 23 -48.21 17.53 11.92
N LEU A 24 -47.27 18.26 11.31
CA LEU A 24 -45.84 18.01 11.41
C LEU A 24 -45.28 18.38 12.79
N GLY A 25 -45.86 19.37 13.46
CA GLY A 25 -45.48 19.79 14.81
C GLY A 25 -45.56 18.66 15.83
N ARG A 26 -46.49 17.72 15.65
CA ARG A 26 -46.63 16.52 16.51
C ARG A 26 -45.50 15.50 16.30
N LEU A 27 -44.90 15.50 15.12
CA LEU A 27 -43.78 14.62 14.74
C LEU A 27 -42.42 15.29 14.95
N ARG A 28 -42.40 16.50 15.53
CA ARG A 28 -41.15 17.22 15.80
C ARG A 28 -40.28 16.41 16.75
N TYR A 29 -39.00 16.35 16.42
CA TYR A 29 -37.98 15.72 17.26
C TYR A 29 -38.03 16.28 18.70
N GLN A 30 -38.25 15.39 19.66
CA GLN A 30 -38.11 15.69 21.08
C GLN A 30 -36.68 15.34 21.49
N PRO A 31 -35.91 16.30 22.06
CA PRO A 31 -34.58 16.01 22.57
C PRO A 31 -34.72 15.06 23.76
N ARG A 32 -34.65 13.76 23.48
CA ARG A 32 -34.56 12.71 24.48
C ARG A 32 -33.08 12.48 24.75
N PRO A 33 -32.63 12.35 26.02
CA PRO A 33 -31.27 11.95 26.30
C PRO A 33 -31.00 10.63 25.56
N LEU A 34 -29.89 10.58 24.83
CA LEU A 34 -29.47 9.35 24.17
C LEU A 34 -29.22 8.29 25.24
N GLU A 35 -30.14 7.34 25.38
CA GLU A 35 -29.93 6.13 26.17
C GLU A 35 -28.93 5.27 25.38
N MET A 36 -27.65 5.32 25.77
CA MET A 36 -26.64 4.44 25.21
C MET A 36 -26.74 3.09 25.94
N PRO A 37 -27.02 1.98 25.24
CA PRO A 37 -26.98 0.65 25.84
C PRO A 37 -25.66 0.39 26.59
N ASP A 38 -25.73 0.03 27.87
CA ASP A 38 -24.55 -0.25 28.73
C ASP A 38 -23.66 -1.41 28.21
N ASN A 39 -24.15 -2.15 27.23
CA ASN A 39 -23.46 -3.25 26.57
C ASN A 39 -22.45 -2.82 25.49
N PHE A 40 -22.27 -1.53 25.23
CA PHE A 40 -21.09 -1.06 24.51
C PHE A 40 -19.87 -1.13 25.43
N ARG A 41 -19.37 -2.36 25.65
CA ARG A 41 -18.01 -2.58 26.13
C ARG A 41 -17.09 -1.83 25.18
N GLU A 42 -16.57 -0.69 25.64
CA GLU A 42 -15.51 0.04 24.98
C GLU A 42 -14.45 -0.99 24.56
N ALA A 43 -14.39 -1.26 23.25
CA ALA A 43 -13.42 -2.19 22.71
C ALA A 43 -12.05 -1.62 23.10
N ARG A 44 -11.45 -2.21 24.12
CA ARG A 44 -10.23 -1.78 24.80
C ARG A 44 -9.15 -1.64 23.73
N ARG A 45 -9.05 -0.43 23.15
CA ARG A 45 -8.34 -0.17 21.90
C ARG A 45 -6.95 -0.78 22.01
N HIS A 46 -6.70 -1.74 21.13
CA HIS A 46 -5.57 -2.65 21.19
C HIS A 46 -4.25 -1.91 21.34
N ARG A 47 -3.72 -1.84 22.56
CA ARG A 47 -2.38 -1.28 22.89
C ARG A 47 -1.23 -2.03 22.20
N TYR A 48 -1.53 -3.09 21.46
CA TYR A 48 -0.59 -3.92 20.73
C TYR A 48 -0.35 -3.47 19.29
N LEU A 49 -1.13 -2.52 18.75
CA LEU A 49 -0.93 -1.96 17.42
C LEU A 49 0.51 -1.45 17.16
N PRO A 50 1.17 -0.69 18.07
CA PRO A 50 2.54 -0.25 17.82
C PRO A 50 3.54 -1.41 17.82
N LEU A 51 3.31 -2.46 18.60
CA LEU A 51 4.16 -3.66 18.59
C LEU A 51 4.05 -4.43 17.28
N LEU A 52 2.84 -4.50 16.70
CA LEU A 52 2.60 -5.14 15.41
C LEU A 52 3.29 -4.41 14.26
N ALA A 53 3.27 -3.06 14.28
CA ALA A 53 3.96 -2.24 13.28
C ALA A 53 5.49 -2.50 13.27
N ILE A 54 6.11 -2.64 14.45
CA ILE A 54 7.54 -2.96 14.57
C ILE A 54 7.84 -4.37 14.04
N ALA A 55 6.97 -5.35 14.33
CA ALA A 55 7.15 -6.71 13.82
C ALA A 55 7.07 -6.76 12.29
N ALA A 56 6.13 -6.02 11.70
CA ALA A 56 5.96 -5.96 10.24
C ALA A 56 7.18 -5.34 9.53
N THR A 57 7.75 -4.26 10.07
CA THR A 57 8.93 -3.61 9.47
C THR A 57 10.17 -4.50 9.56
N LEU A 58 10.36 -5.22 10.68
CA LEU A 58 11.45 -6.20 10.81
C LEU A 58 11.28 -7.35 9.81
N ALA A 59 10.07 -7.87 9.64
CA ALA A 59 9.79 -8.93 8.66
C ALA A 59 10.10 -8.49 7.23
N LEU A 60 9.68 -7.28 6.84
CA LEU A 60 9.99 -6.70 5.52
C LEU A 60 11.49 -6.46 5.31
N ALA A 61 12.19 -5.94 6.33
CA ALA A 61 13.63 -5.72 6.26
C ALA A 61 14.41 -7.03 6.09
N LEU A 62 14.01 -8.10 6.78
CA LEU A 62 14.61 -9.43 6.61
C LEU A 62 14.34 -10.00 5.22
N LEU A 63 13.10 -9.87 4.73
CA LEU A 63 12.74 -10.30 3.37
C LEU A 63 13.56 -9.58 2.30
N ALA A 64 13.65 -8.25 2.40
CA ALA A 64 14.44 -7.43 1.48
C ALA A 64 15.93 -7.82 1.55
N GLY A 65 16.47 -8.05 2.76
CA GLY A 65 17.86 -8.48 2.95
C GLY A 65 18.14 -9.83 2.29
N VAL A 66 17.25 -10.81 2.43
CA VAL A 66 17.40 -12.14 1.81
C VAL A 66 17.33 -12.05 0.28
N VAL A 67 16.40 -11.28 -0.26
CA VAL A 67 16.27 -11.07 -1.71
C VAL A 67 17.53 -10.40 -2.26
N TRP A 68 18.04 -9.38 -1.57
CA TRP A 68 19.25 -8.67 -1.99
C TRP A 68 20.50 -9.54 -1.94
N LEU A 69 20.65 -10.38 -0.90
CA LEU A 69 21.78 -11.29 -0.80
C LEU A 69 21.80 -12.30 -1.95
N ARG A 70 20.61 -12.76 -2.37
CA ARG A 70 20.45 -13.68 -3.49
C ARG A 70 20.70 -13.01 -4.84
N ALA A 71 20.31 -11.74 -5.02
CA ALA A 71 20.61 -10.99 -6.24
C ALA A 71 22.11 -10.73 -6.43
N ARG A 72 22.89 -10.64 -5.35
CA ARG A 72 24.35 -10.45 -5.43
C ARG A 72 25.10 -11.70 -5.88
N THR A 73 24.60 -12.91 -5.62
CA THR A 73 25.30 -14.14 -6.00
C THR A 73 25.28 -14.41 -7.50
N ASP A 74 24.29 -13.86 -8.22
CA ASP A 74 24.14 -14.09 -9.66
C ASP A 74 24.93 -13.08 -10.52
N SER A 75 25.54 -12.07 -9.89
CA SER A 75 26.40 -11.10 -10.57
C SER A 75 27.82 -11.66 -10.75
N LYS A 76 27.96 -12.76 -11.49
CA LYS A 76 29.26 -13.17 -12.02
C LYS A 76 29.51 -12.27 -13.24
N PRO A 77 30.46 -11.32 -13.21
CA PRO A 77 30.75 -10.53 -14.40
C PRO A 77 31.22 -11.52 -15.48
N GLU A 78 30.46 -11.61 -16.56
CA GLU A 78 30.98 -12.16 -17.81
C GLU A 78 32.26 -11.36 -18.12
N GLN A 79 33.40 -12.01 -17.90
CA GLN A 79 34.64 -11.62 -18.53
C GLN A 79 34.42 -11.76 -20.03
N ARG A 80 33.98 -10.65 -20.63
CA ARG A 80 33.94 -10.45 -22.07
C ARG A 80 35.38 -10.59 -22.54
N ASN A 81 35.72 -11.81 -22.97
CA ASN A 81 36.98 -12.12 -23.62
C ASN A 81 37.17 -11.15 -24.78
N GLU A 82 38.13 -10.26 -24.57
CA GLU A 82 38.75 -9.39 -25.54
C GLU A 82 39.39 -10.27 -26.62
N ILE A 83 38.65 -10.51 -27.71
CA ILE A 83 39.22 -11.05 -28.93
C ILE A 83 39.96 -9.89 -29.59
N ALA A 84 41.26 -9.86 -29.37
CA ALA A 84 42.22 -9.07 -30.13
C ALA A 84 42.04 -9.36 -31.62
N ILE A 85 41.66 -8.33 -32.38
CA ILE A 85 41.81 -8.30 -33.83
C ILE A 85 42.84 -7.21 -34.15
N THR A 86 43.96 -7.67 -34.68
CA THR A 86 45.14 -6.94 -35.16
C THR A 86 44.83 -5.98 -36.31
N PRO A 87 45.62 -4.89 -36.48
CA PRO A 87 45.48 -3.93 -37.57
C PRO A 87 46.18 -4.39 -38.87
N PRO A 88 45.74 -3.89 -40.03
CA PRO A 88 46.69 -3.45 -41.04
C PRO A 88 46.45 -2.01 -41.54
N SER A 89 47.55 -1.43 -41.99
CA SER A 89 47.82 -0.01 -42.23
C SER A 89 47.21 0.61 -43.50
N SER A 90 47.13 1.95 -43.45
CA SER A 90 47.34 2.94 -44.52
C SER A 90 46.29 3.12 -45.62
N THR A 91 45.77 4.36 -45.77
CA THR A 91 45.97 5.23 -46.96
C THR A 91 45.20 6.57 -46.85
N VAL A 92 45.96 7.66 -46.68
CA VAL A 92 45.89 8.99 -47.34
C VAL A 92 44.60 9.86 -47.27
N ASN A 93 44.68 10.93 -46.45
CA ASN A 93 44.33 12.39 -46.58
C ASN A 93 43.63 12.95 -47.85
N PRO A 94 43.11 14.23 -47.88
CA PRO A 94 42.98 15.29 -46.84
C PRO A 94 41.64 16.10 -46.82
N SER A 95 41.46 16.89 -45.75
CA SER A 95 40.81 18.23 -45.65
C SER A 95 39.47 18.54 -46.34
N GLU A 96 38.44 18.91 -45.57
CA GLU A 96 37.80 20.24 -45.74
C GLU A 96 36.89 20.67 -44.57
N LYS A 97 36.88 22.00 -44.38
CA LYS A 97 36.21 22.86 -43.39
C LYS A 97 34.72 22.56 -43.13
N LYS A 98 34.20 22.97 -41.95
CA LYS A 98 33.41 24.22 -41.78
C LYS A 98 32.87 24.40 -40.35
N ASN A 99 32.97 25.65 -39.88
CA ASN A 99 32.39 26.23 -38.66
C ASN A 99 30.87 26.05 -38.52
N GLU A 100 30.39 26.02 -37.27
CA GLU A 100 29.14 26.61 -36.71
C GLU A 100 28.86 25.90 -35.37
N GLU A 101 28.29 26.46 -34.31
CA GLU A 101 28.15 27.80 -33.73
C GLU A 101 27.69 27.52 -32.27
N GLN A 102 27.95 28.45 -31.35
CA GLN A 102 27.50 28.47 -29.94
C GLN A 102 25.95 28.31 -29.79
N PRO A 103 25.35 28.02 -28.61
CA PRO A 103 25.62 28.74 -27.35
C PRO A 103 25.54 27.94 -26.04
N GLN A 104 26.05 28.63 -25.02
CA GLN A 104 26.07 28.32 -23.60
C GLN A 104 24.66 28.13 -23.01
N SER A 105 24.53 27.21 -22.06
CA SER A 105 23.39 27.13 -21.15
C SER A 105 23.92 27.28 -19.73
N GLU A 106 23.42 28.31 -19.06
CA GLU A 106 23.70 28.68 -17.68
C GLU A 106 23.15 27.62 -16.71
N ASP A 107 24.00 27.08 -15.84
CA ASP A 107 23.57 26.21 -14.74
C ASP A 107 23.67 27.00 -13.41
N ASN A 108 22.51 27.44 -12.93
CA ASN A 108 22.31 28.14 -11.67
C ASN A 108 22.41 27.16 -10.49
N SER A 109 23.60 27.01 -9.92
CA SER A 109 23.77 26.34 -8.62
C SER A 109 23.48 27.31 -7.47
N THR A 110 22.25 27.27 -6.93
CA THR A 110 21.91 27.89 -5.64
C THR A 110 22.12 26.88 -4.51
N SER A 111 23.29 26.95 -3.88
CA SER A 111 23.59 26.30 -2.62
C SER A 111 22.85 27.01 -1.47
N THR A 112 21.78 26.39 -0.96
CA THR A 112 21.23 26.75 0.34
C THR A 112 21.74 25.78 1.39
N ASP A 113 22.86 26.19 1.98
CA ASP A 113 23.41 25.65 3.22
C ASP A 113 22.39 25.87 4.35
N ARG A 114 21.75 24.78 4.78
CA ARG A 114 20.91 24.75 5.98
C ARG A 114 21.54 23.81 6.99
N ASP A 115 22.40 24.44 7.76
CA ASP A 115 22.85 24.13 9.10
C ASP A 115 21.77 23.38 9.93
N ARG A 116 21.84 22.05 9.93
CA ARG A 116 20.94 21.18 10.68
C ARG A 116 21.69 20.63 11.89
N LYS A 117 21.63 21.35 13.00
CA LYS A 117 22.04 20.87 14.33
C LYS A 117 21.31 19.57 14.67
N VAL A 118 22.01 18.45 14.52
CA VAL A 118 21.54 17.14 14.96
C VAL A 118 21.83 17.01 16.46
N PHE A 119 20.80 17.13 17.29
CA PHE A 119 20.88 16.75 18.69
C PHE A 119 20.96 15.22 18.78
N ALA A 120 22.14 14.70 19.14
CA ALA A 120 22.33 13.30 19.43
C ALA A 120 21.60 12.94 20.74
N VAL A 121 20.37 12.42 20.61
CA VAL A 121 19.65 11.82 21.74
C VAL A 121 20.29 10.48 22.05
N ASN A 122 21.01 10.43 23.18
CA ASN A 122 21.62 9.23 23.71
C ASN A 122 20.52 8.28 24.26
N VAL A 123 19.91 7.50 23.37
CA VAL A 123 18.92 6.47 23.72
C VAL A 123 19.66 5.27 24.31
N GLN A 124 19.80 5.27 25.63
CA GLN A 124 20.30 4.14 26.40
C GLN A 124 19.49 2.87 26.08
N ARG A 125 20.12 1.93 25.38
CA ARG A 125 19.57 0.59 25.08
C ARG A 125 19.41 -0.18 26.39
N ARG A 126 18.21 -0.14 26.97
CA ARG A 126 17.80 -1.12 27.99
C ARG A 126 17.78 -2.51 27.33
N THR A 127 18.75 -3.32 27.71
CA THR A 127 18.84 -4.74 27.35
C THR A 127 17.56 -5.46 27.79
N ARG A 128 16.74 -5.83 26.80
CA ARG A 128 15.56 -6.68 27.00
C ARG A 128 16.03 -8.01 27.56
N ARG A 129 15.57 -8.34 28.77
CA ARG A 129 15.63 -9.69 29.33
C ARG A 129 15.08 -10.71 28.32
N PRO A 130 15.74 -11.85 28.10
CA PRO A 130 15.19 -12.91 27.26
C PRO A 130 13.87 -13.40 27.86
N ALA A 131 12.86 -13.52 27.01
CA ALA A 131 11.54 -14.00 27.38
C ALA A 131 11.66 -15.38 28.05
N THR A 132 11.01 -15.50 29.20
CA THR A 132 10.67 -16.76 29.87
C THR A 132 10.22 -17.79 28.84
N GLY A 133 10.93 -18.93 28.79
CA GLY A 133 10.67 -19.98 27.82
C GLY A 133 9.21 -20.46 27.89
N LEU A 134 8.50 -20.44 26.76
CA LEU A 134 7.17 -21.01 26.64
C LEU A 134 7.15 -22.43 27.22
N SER A 135 6.15 -22.67 28.06
CA SER A 135 5.93 -23.96 28.72
C SER A 135 5.77 -25.07 27.69
N LYS A 136 6.16 -26.30 28.04
CA LYS A 136 6.09 -27.45 27.12
C LYS A 136 4.67 -27.69 26.60
N THR A 137 3.66 -27.36 27.41
CA THR A 137 2.23 -27.43 27.09
C THR A 137 1.84 -26.44 26.00
N GLU A 138 2.24 -25.16 26.13
CA GLU A 138 1.99 -24.14 25.11
C GLU A 138 2.64 -24.48 23.77
N ARG A 139 3.82 -25.13 23.80
CA ARG A 139 4.48 -25.59 22.57
C ARG A 139 3.71 -26.71 21.87
N ALA A 140 3.11 -27.63 22.62
CA ALA A 140 2.31 -28.72 22.06
C ALA A 140 1.03 -28.17 21.41
N GLU A 141 0.32 -27.27 22.10
CA GLU A 141 -0.88 -26.62 21.59
C GLU A 141 -0.58 -25.78 20.34
N ALA A 142 0.54 -25.06 20.32
CA ALA A 142 0.97 -24.30 19.14
C ALA A 142 1.25 -25.19 17.92
N ILE A 143 1.72 -26.43 18.12
CA ILE A 143 1.95 -27.38 17.03
C ILE A 143 0.62 -27.88 16.48
N GLU A 144 -0.37 -28.14 17.34
CA GLU A 144 -1.71 -28.57 16.92
C GLU A 144 -2.43 -27.46 16.15
N ALA A 145 -2.47 -26.24 16.70
CA ALA A 145 -3.04 -25.08 16.03
C ALA A 145 -2.39 -24.81 14.66
N LYS A 146 -1.07 -25.00 14.55
CA LYS A 146 -0.35 -24.89 13.28
C LYS A 146 -0.82 -25.94 12.26
N LYS A 147 -1.04 -27.19 12.69
CA LYS A 147 -1.53 -28.26 11.80
C LYS A 147 -2.94 -27.93 11.28
N GLU A 148 -3.82 -27.47 12.16
CA GLU A 148 -5.18 -27.07 11.80
C GLU A 148 -5.16 -25.92 10.78
N LEU A 149 -4.32 -24.91 11.00
CA LEU A 149 -4.16 -23.80 10.06
C LEU A 149 -3.68 -24.27 8.69
N ILE A 150 -2.73 -25.20 8.62
CA ILE A 150 -2.26 -25.76 7.35
C ILE A 150 -3.40 -26.48 6.61
N VAL A 151 -4.24 -27.23 7.32
CA VAL A 151 -5.39 -27.92 6.72
C VAL A 151 -6.42 -26.92 6.21
N ALA A 152 -6.76 -25.91 7.00
CA ALA A 152 -7.69 -24.84 6.59
C ALA A 152 -7.21 -24.10 5.36
N LEU A 153 -5.90 -23.79 5.28
CA LEU A 153 -5.30 -23.07 4.17
C LEU A 153 -5.28 -23.90 2.88
N ARG A 154 -5.12 -25.24 2.98
CA ARG A 154 -5.29 -26.17 1.84
C ARG A 154 -6.73 -26.21 1.35
N LEU A 155 -7.69 -26.32 2.26
CA LEU A 155 -9.12 -26.30 1.90
C LEU A 155 -9.52 -24.98 1.23
N ALA A 156 -9.01 -23.87 1.73
CA ALA A 156 -9.24 -22.55 1.13
C ALA A 156 -8.61 -22.44 -0.26
N SER A 157 -7.39 -22.93 -0.46
CA SER A 157 -6.73 -22.89 -1.77
C SER A 157 -7.42 -23.78 -2.80
N GLU A 158 -7.95 -24.94 -2.39
CA GLU A 158 -8.78 -25.79 -3.25
C GLU A 158 -10.07 -25.10 -3.66
N LYS A 159 -10.78 -24.46 -2.70
CA LYS A 159 -12.00 -23.71 -3.01
C LYS A 159 -11.74 -22.52 -3.93
N LEU A 160 -10.63 -21.81 -3.72
CA LEU A 160 -10.20 -20.72 -4.60
C LEU A 160 -9.92 -21.24 -6.02
N ASN A 161 -9.17 -22.34 -6.15
CA ASN A 161 -8.89 -22.96 -7.44
C ASN A 161 -10.16 -23.42 -8.15
N LEU A 162 -11.14 -23.96 -7.42
CA LEU A 162 -12.44 -24.34 -7.99
C LEU A 162 -13.20 -23.11 -8.49
N ALA A 163 -13.24 -22.04 -7.69
CA ALA A 163 -13.84 -20.77 -8.09
C ALA A 163 -13.15 -20.17 -9.31
N GLN A 164 -11.82 -20.22 -9.39
CA GLN A 164 -11.04 -19.74 -10.53
C GLN A 164 -11.31 -20.57 -11.79
N ARG A 165 -11.39 -21.90 -11.67
CA ARG A 165 -11.80 -22.78 -12.78
C ARG A 165 -13.23 -22.49 -13.24
N ARG A 166 -14.14 -22.21 -12.31
CA ARG A 166 -15.53 -21.85 -12.63
C ARG A 166 -15.62 -20.47 -13.29
N ALA A 167 -14.82 -19.50 -12.85
CA ALA A 167 -14.77 -18.15 -13.41
C ALA A 167 -14.14 -18.12 -14.81
N ASN A 168 -13.12 -18.94 -15.05
CA ASN A 168 -12.48 -19.05 -16.36
C ASN A 168 -13.33 -19.81 -17.40
N GLY A 169 -14.49 -20.35 -17.00
CA GLY A 169 -15.40 -21.11 -17.85
C GLY A 169 -14.81 -22.45 -18.32
N PRO A 170 -15.65 -23.43 -18.69
CA PRO A 170 -15.17 -24.53 -19.53
C PRO A 170 -14.69 -23.90 -20.84
N ALA A 171 -13.43 -24.14 -21.20
CA ALA A 171 -12.91 -23.75 -22.51
C ALA A 171 -13.92 -24.23 -23.56
N THR A 172 -14.58 -23.29 -24.23
CA THR A 172 -15.51 -23.62 -25.30
C THR A 172 -14.70 -24.40 -26.35
N PRO A 173 -15.06 -25.66 -26.64
CA PRO A 173 -14.39 -26.43 -27.68
C PRO A 173 -14.77 -25.81 -29.03
N GLY A 174 -14.00 -24.82 -29.46
CA GLY A 174 -14.30 -24.06 -30.67
C GLY A 174 -13.63 -22.69 -30.79
N GLN A 175 -12.96 -22.18 -29.73
CA GLN A 175 -12.24 -20.91 -29.86
C GLN A 175 -10.89 -21.12 -30.58
N ILE A 176 -10.98 -21.17 -31.92
CA ILE A 176 -9.85 -21.12 -32.84
C ILE A 176 -9.07 -19.83 -32.55
N ARG A 177 -7.93 -19.98 -31.90
CA ARG A 177 -6.91 -18.92 -31.77
C ARG A 177 -6.41 -18.60 -33.16
N ASN A 178 -6.91 -17.52 -33.74
CA ASN A 178 -6.34 -16.93 -34.95
C ASN A 178 -4.87 -16.61 -34.68
N GLN A 179 -4.00 -17.43 -35.24
CA GLN A 179 -2.56 -17.24 -35.17
C GLN A 179 -2.21 -15.95 -35.92
N HIS A 180 -1.33 -15.17 -35.30
CA HIS A 180 -0.73 -13.97 -35.83
C HIS A 180 -0.10 -14.25 -37.21
N LYS A 181 -0.51 -13.47 -38.21
CA LYS A 181 0.23 -13.31 -39.48
C LYS A 181 0.32 -11.82 -39.82
N ILE A 182 1.23 -11.12 -39.15
CA ILE A 182 1.76 -9.80 -39.51
C ILE A 182 3.11 -9.72 -38.80
N GLY A 183 4.27 -9.54 -39.40
CA GLY A 183 4.72 -9.37 -40.79
C GLY A 183 6.25 -9.50 -40.79
#